data_AF-A0A0B5FM11-F1
#
_entry.id   AF-A0A0B5FM11-F1
#
_cell.length_a   1.000
_cell.length_b   1.000
_cell.length_c   1.000
_cell.angle_alpha   90.00
_cell.angle_beta   90.00
_cell.angle_gamma   90.00
#
_symmetry.space_group_name_H-M   'P 1'
#
loop_
_entity.id
_entity.type
_entity.pdbx_description
1 polymer ?
#
loop_
_entity_poly.entity_id
_entity_poly.type
_entity_poly.pdbx_seq_one_letter_code
_entity_poly.pdbx_strand_id
1 'polypeptide(L)'
;MRTYLDAKIMAKSLRERLAREGIDITHAQALESVAAQFGFADWNVLAAKLASAPADGIVFDTVAPIHRIFDETKAREFYVDFLGFRLDWEHRFAEGMPLYCQVSRAGMTLHLSGHFGDASPGATTFVFMRGVEAYQRDLSGKRYPNMNPGIEVLDWGKQMTVTDPFNNRIRFCESSD
;
A
#
# COMPACT_ATOMS: atom_id res chain seq x y z
N MET A 1 10.51 -3.06 3.89
CA MET A 1 9.68 -3.64 4.97
C MET A 1 9.79 -5.15 4.84
N ARG A 2 10.26 -5.89 5.86
CA ARG A 2 10.38 -7.36 5.75
C ARG A 2 8.99 -8.00 5.79
N THR A 3 8.73 -8.93 4.89
CA THR A 3 7.44 -9.64 4.81
C THR A 3 7.62 -11.10 5.25
N TYR A 4 6.53 -11.86 5.29
CA TYR A 4 6.61 -13.30 5.60
C TYR A 4 7.49 -14.07 4.58
N LEU A 5 7.69 -13.52 3.38
CA LEU A 5 8.61 -14.05 2.37
C LEU A 5 10.07 -14.11 2.87
N ASP A 6 10.44 -13.25 3.82
CA ASP A 6 11.78 -13.18 4.41
C ASP A 6 11.96 -14.10 5.63
N ALA A 7 10.99 -14.96 5.95
CA ALA A 7 10.92 -15.66 7.24
C ALA A 7 12.19 -16.45 7.60
N LYS A 8 12.85 -17.10 6.63
CA LYS A 8 14.12 -17.82 6.87
C LYS A 8 15.27 -16.88 7.22
N ILE A 9 15.34 -15.72 6.55
CA ILE A 9 16.34 -14.68 6.83
C ILE A 9 16.07 -14.08 8.22
N MET A 10 14.81 -13.85 8.57
CA MET A 10 14.41 -13.39 9.89
C MET A 10 14.78 -14.39 10.98
N ALA A 11 14.54 -15.68 10.78
CA ALA A 11 14.89 -16.73 11.76
C ALA A 11 16.41 -16.81 11.98
N LYS A 12 17.20 -16.70 10.91
CA LYS A 12 18.67 -16.61 11.00
C LYS A 12 19.09 -15.38 11.81
N SER A 13 18.57 -14.21 11.48
CA SER A 13 18.89 -12.95 12.15
C SER A 13 18.49 -12.95 13.63
N LEU A 14 17.34 -13.56 13.97
CA LEU A 14 16.87 -13.71 15.34
C LEU A 14 17.83 -14.59 16.16
N ARG A 15 18.21 -15.75 15.61
CA ARG A 15 19.15 -16.67 16.27
C ARG A 15 20.51 -16.01 16.51
N GLU A 16 21.03 -15.30 15.51
CA GLU A 16 22.31 -14.60 15.64
C GLU A 16 22.27 -13.48 16.68
N ARG A 17 21.13 -12.79 16.84
CA ARG A 17 20.97 -11.76 17.87
C ARG A 17 20.92 -12.37 19.27
N LEU A 18 20.10 -13.39 19.46
CA LEU A 18 19.92 -14.03 20.77
C LEU A 18 21.21 -14.70 21.25
N ALA A 19 21.99 -15.31 20.35
CA ALA A 19 23.30 -15.87 20.69
C ALA A 19 24.28 -14.80 21.25
N ARG A 20 24.23 -13.55 20.75
CA ARG A 20 25.04 -12.45 21.29
C ARG A 20 24.60 -12.02 22.69
N GLU A 21 23.35 -12.28 23.04
CA GLU A 21 22.78 -12.03 24.37
C GLU A 21 22.91 -13.25 25.28
N GLY A 22 23.63 -14.29 24.85
CA GLY A 22 23.84 -15.52 25.62
C GLY A 22 22.62 -16.45 25.65
N ILE A 23 21.63 -16.23 24.77
CA ILE A 23 20.43 -17.05 24.66
C ILE A 23 20.57 -17.94 23.42
N ASP A 24 20.85 -19.21 23.63
CA ASP A 24 20.91 -20.19 22.55
C ASP A 24 19.52 -20.73 22.23
N ILE A 25 19.10 -20.56 20.97
CA ILE A 25 17.92 -21.21 20.42
C ILE A 25 18.27 -22.02 19.17
N THR A 26 17.58 -23.12 18.98
CA THR A 26 17.70 -23.93 17.76
C THR A 26 17.13 -23.18 16.56
N HIS A 27 17.55 -23.58 15.35
CA HIS A 27 16.99 -23.03 14.11
C HIS A 27 15.48 -23.26 14.01
N ALA A 28 14.99 -24.42 14.47
CA ALA A 28 13.56 -24.72 14.51
C ALA A 28 12.80 -23.75 15.43
N GLN A 29 13.29 -23.52 16.65
CA GLN A 29 12.68 -22.55 17.58
C GLN A 29 12.66 -21.12 16.99
N ALA A 30 13.69 -20.74 16.23
CA ALA A 30 13.72 -19.45 15.54
C ALA A 30 12.65 -19.35 14.44
N LEU A 31 12.45 -20.43 13.66
CA LEU A 31 11.40 -20.50 12.64
C LEU A 31 10.00 -20.45 13.26
N GLU A 32 9.76 -21.18 14.34
CA GLU A 32 8.49 -21.13 15.08
C GLU A 32 8.21 -19.72 15.62
N SER A 33 9.23 -19.07 16.19
CA SER A 33 9.10 -17.71 16.70
C SER A 33 8.75 -16.71 15.60
N VAL A 34 9.32 -16.86 14.40
CA VAL A 34 8.99 -16.02 13.24
C VAL A 34 7.60 -16.33 12.70
N ALA A 35 7.19 -17.60 12.64
CA ALA A 35 5.85 -17.98 12.22
C ALA A 35 4.78 -17.36 13.13
N ALA A 36 5.00 -17.44 14.45
CA ALA A 36 4.13 -16.82 15.45
C ALA A 36 4.05 -15.29 15.31
N GLN A 37 5.16 -14.60 14.98
CA GLN A 37 5.16 -13.15 14.73
C GLN A 37 4.26 -12.73 13.57
N PHE A 38 4.10 -13.61 12.57
CA PHE A 38 3.20 -13.39 11.44
C PHE A 38 1.77 -13.95 11.68
N GLY A 39 1.48 -14.45 12.89
CA GLY A 39 0.16 -14.96 13.27
C GLY A 39 -0.16 -16.37 12.75
N PHE A 40 0.86 -17.14 12.34
CA PHE A 40 0.67 -18.53 11.95
C PHE A 40 0.82 -19.45 13.17
N ALA A 41 0.11 -20.59 13.13
CA ALA A 41 0.12 -21.57 14.22
C ALA A 41 1.49 -22.22 14.44
N ASP A 42 2.20 -22.51 13.34
CA ASP A 42 3.54 -23.10 13.35
C ASP A 42 4.29 -22.78 12.05
N TRP A 43 5.57 -23.17 12.01
CA TRP A 43 6.40 -23.04 10.81
C TRP A 43 5.85 -23.81 9.60
N ASN A 44 5.21 -24.97 9.78
CA ASN A 44 4.69 -25.76 8.65
C ASN A 44 3.57 -25.01 7.91
N VAL A 45 2.68 -24.33 8.63
CA VAL A 45 1.63 -23.51 8.03
C VAL A 45 2.23 -22.34 7.24
N LEU A 46 3.21 -21.64 7.80
CA LEU A 46 3.91 -20.56 7.09
C LEU A 46 4.70 -21.11 5.88
N ALA A 47 5.38 -22.25 6.03
CA ALA A 47 6.14 -22.88 4.96
C ALA A 47 5.27 -23.35 3.80
N ALA A 48 4.07 -23.87 4.07
CA ALA A 48 3.10 -24.21 3.03
C ALA A 48 2.66 -22.96 2.24
N LYS A 49 2.45 -21.83 2.93
CA LYS A 49 2.12 -20.55 2.30
C LYS A 49 3.27 -20.02 1.44
N LEU A 50 4.51 -20.16 1.90
CA LEU A 50 5.71 -19.85 1.13
C LEU A 50 5.87 -20.76 -0.10
N ALA A 51 5.54 -22.06 0.03
CA ALA A 51 5.58 -23.00 -1.08
C ALA A 51 4.48 -22.76 -2.13
N SER A 52 3.37 -22.12 -1.74
CA SER A 52 2.32 -21.67 -2.66
C SER A 52 2.63 -20.33 -3.36
N ALA A 53 3.76 -19.68 -3.04
CA ALA A 53 4.22 -18.52 -3.80
C ALA A 53 4.56 -18.95 -5.25
N PRO A 54 4.33 -18.09 -6.25
CA PRO A 54 4.52 -18.44 -7.66
C PRO A 54 5.89 -19.08 -7.92
N ALA A 55 5.88 -20.23 -8.60
CA ALA A 55 6.99 -21.16 -8.70
C ALA A 55 8.16 -20.68 -9.56
N ASP A 56 8.01 -19.59 -10.30
CA ASP A 56 9.02 -19.01 -11.18
C ASP A 56 9.97 -18.03 -10.47
N GLY A 57 9.78 -17.80 -9.16
CA GLY A 57 10.65 -16.93 -8.35
C GLY A 57 10.42 -15.44 -8.62
N ILE A 58 9.35 -15.08 -9.32
CA ILE A 58 8.98 -13.69 -9.59
C ILE A 58 8.22 -13.13 -8.38
N VAL A 59 8.76 -12.07 -7.77
CA VAL A 59 8.13 -11.35 -6.67
C VAL A 59 8.05 -9.88 -7.05
N PHE A 60 6.85 -9.32 -6.97
CA PHE A 60 6.63 -7.88 -7.09
C PHE A 60 6.51 -7.28 -5.68
N ASP A 61 7.38 -6.34 -5.32
CA ASP A 61 7.35 -5.71 -3.99
C ASP A 61 6.14 -4.79 -3.79
N THR A 62 5.84 -3.98 -4.80
CA THR A 62 4.74 -3.02 -4.80
C THR A 62 4.31 -2.71 -6.23
N VAL A 63 3.06 -2.30 -6.38
CA VAL A 63 2.55 -1.67 -7.61
C VAL A 63 2.29 -0.20 -7.30
N ALA A 64 2.70 0.69 -8.19
CA ALA A 64 2.48 2.12 -8.07
C ALA A 64 1.82 2.65 -9.36
N PRO A 65 0.48 2.74 -9.40
CA PRO A 65 -0.23 3.39 -10.50
C PRO A 65 0.24 4.84 -10.66
N ILE A 66 0.34 5.29 -11.90
CA ILE A 66 0.67 6.67 -12.25
C ILE A 66 -0.62 7.39 -12.61
N HIS A 67 -1.02 8.38 -11.80
CA HIS A 67 -2.17 9.24 -12.09
C HIS A 67 -1.72 10.53 -12.76
N ARG A 68 -2.36 10.89 -13.87
CA ARG A 68 -2.09 12.13 -14.60
C ARG A 68 -2.69 13.32 -13.84
N ILE A 69 -1.87 14.33 -13.52
CA ILE A 69 -2.29 15.55 -12.80
C ILE A 69 -2.01 16.83 -13.60
N PHE A 70 -2.89 17.82 -13.58
CA PHE A 70 -2.71 19.04 -14.39
C PHE A 70 -2.36 20.29 -13.57
N ASP A 71 -2.62 20.26 -12.26
CA ASP A 71 -2.34 21.35 -11.34
C ASP A 71 -1.79 20.79 -10.02
N GLU A 72 -0.59 21.21 -9.64
CA GLU A 72 0.09 20.65 -8.47
C GLU A 72 -0.55 21.05 -7.15
N THR A 73 -1.11 22.25 -7.08
CA THR A 73 -1.80 22.74 -5.88
C THR A 73 -3.04 21.91 -5.64
N LYS A 74 -3.85 21.69 -6.69
CA LYS A 74 -5.03 20.82 -6.63
C LYS A 74 -4.67 19.36 -6.37
N ALA A 75 -3.55 18.89 -6.90
CA ALA A 75 -3.08 17.54 -6.59
C ALA A 75 -2.73 17.40 -5.11
N ARG A 76 -2.01 18.35 -4.50
CA ARG A 76 -1.68 18.31 -3.06
C ARG A 76 -2.91 18.43 -2.18
N GLU A 77 -3.78 19.39 -2.49
CA GLU A 77 -5.05 19.59 -1.80
C GLU A 77 -5.85 18.27 -1.74
N PHE A 78 -5.94 17.54 -2.87
CA PHE A 78 -6.69 16.30 -2.93
C PHE A 78 -5.94 15.10 -2.34
N TYR A 79 -4.73 14.80 -2.82
CA TYR A 79 -4.02 13.57 -2.45
C TYR A 79 -3.39 13.66 -1.05
N VAL A 80 -2.80 14.79 -0.69
CA VAL A 80 -2.11 14.96 0.59
C VAL A 80 -3.09 15.40 1.66
N ASP A 81 -3.80 16.51 1.46
CA ASP A 81 -4.59 17.11 2.55
C ASP A 81 -5.92 16.33 2.76
N PHE A 82 -6.67 16.10 1.69
CA PHE A 82 -7.95 15.39 1.78
C PHE A 82 -7.76 13.87 1.95
N LEU A 83 -7.09 13.18 1.03
CA LEU A 83 -6.86 11.74 1.12
C LEU A 83 -5.77 11.36 2.14
N GLY A 84 -5.09 12.32 2.77
CA GLY A 84 -4.17 12.07 3.88
C GLY A 84 -2.90 11.31 3.49
N PHE A 85 -2.50 11.31 2.22
CA PHE A 85 -1.22 10.73 1.83
C PHE A 85 -0.06 11.62 2.27
N ARG A 86 1.10 11.00 2.51
CA ARG A 86 2.36 11.72 2.67
C ARG A 86 3.04 11.83 1.31
N LEU A 87 3.61 13.00 1.00
CA LEU A 87 4.56 13.14 -0.09
C LEU A 87 5.90 12.51 0.30
N ASP A 88 6.36 11.54 -0.47
CA ASP A 88 7.62 10.83 -0.19
C ASP A 88 8.82 11.50 -0.86
N TRP A 89 8.67 11.89 -2.13
CA TRP A 89 9.71 12.56 -2.90
C TRP A 89 9.11 13.29 -4.11
N GLU A 90 9.90 14.20 -4.68
CA GLU A 90 9.56 14.99 -5.87
C GLU A 90 10.70 14.93 -6.90
N HIS A 91 10.34 15.01 -8.17
CA HIS A 91 11.27 15.09 -9.28
C HIS A 91 10.76 16.08 -10.34
N ARG A 92 11.71 16.83 -10.92
CA ARG A 92 11.52 17.65 -12.12
C ARG A 92 12.78 17.53 -12.98
N PHE A 93 12.61 17.50 -14.30
CA PHE A 93 13.75 17.49 -15.22
C PHE A 93 14.52 18.82 -15.24
N ALA A 94 13.84 19.94 -15.00
CA ALA A 94 14.44 21.27 -14.89
C ALA A 94 13.53 22.19 -14.06
N GLU A 95 14.04 23.36 -13.69
CA GLU A 95 13.24 24.41 -13.06
C GLU A 95 12.04 24.80 -13.95
N GLY A 96 10.86 24.93 -13.35
CA GLY A 96 9.62 25.24 -14.08
C GLY A 96 9.00 24.07 -14.86
N MET A 97 9.64 22.90 -14.93
CA MET A 97 9.06 21.72 -15.59
C MET A 97 8.00 21.04 -14.72
N PRO A 98 7.05 20.28 -15.31
CA PRO A 98 6.01 19.60 -14.54
C PRO A 98 6.58 18.67 -13.46
N LEU A 99 5.82 18.51 -12.37
CA LEU A 99 6.16 17.61 -11.27
C LEU A 99 5.94 16.14 -11.63
N TYR A 100 6.87 15.29 -11.20
CA TYR A 100 6.63 13.87 -10.96
C TYR A 100 6.88 13.59 -9.47
N CYS A 101 5.94 12.96 -8.77
CA CYS A 101 6.12 12.66 -7.35
C CYS A 101 5.49 11.34 -6.94
N GLN A 102 5.91 10.85 -5.77
CA GLN A 102 5.29 9.72 -5.10
C GLN A 102 4.60 10.17 -3.82
N VAL A 103 3.42 9.61 -3.59
CA VAL A 103 2.70 9.73 -2.34
C VAL A 103 2.38 8.35 -1.76
N SER A 104 2.43 8.20 -0.43
CA SER A 104 2.08 6.95 0.24
C SER A 104 1.21 7.14 1.49
N ARG A 105 0.34 6.16 1.74
CA ARG A 105 -0.47 6.05 2.96
C ARG A 105 -0.79 4.59 3.24
N ALA A 106 -0.57 4.14 4.48
CA ALA A 106 -1.06 2.84 4.98
C ALA A 106 -0.75 1.64 4.06
N GLY A 107 0.43 1.61 3.45
CA GLY A 107 0.86 0.53 2.54
C GLY A 107 0.48 0.70 1.08
N MET A 108 -0.29 1.75 0.73
CA MET A 108 -0.60 2.12 -0.64
C MET A 108 0.41 3.17 -1.15
N THR A 109 0.86 3.00 -2.40
CA THR A 109 1.76 3.91 -3.12
C THR A 109 1.08 4.37 -4.41
N LEU A 110 1.15 5.66 -4.71
CA LEU A 110 0.75 6.25 -5.99
C LEU A 110 1.86 7.16 -6.51
N HIS A 111 2.01 7.19 -7.83
CA HIS A 111 2.79 8.23 -8.50
C HIS A 111 1.84 9.24 -9.13
N LEU A 112 2.20 10.51 -9.07
CA LEU A 112 1.46 11.61 -9.70
C LEU A 112 2.37 12.25 -10.74
N SER A 113 1.85 12.38 -11.97
CA SER A 113 2.63 12.91 -13.09
C SER A 113 1.97 14.10 -13.76
N GLY A 114 2.69 15.22 -13.74
CA GLY A 114 2.44 16.41 -14.53
C GLY A 114 2.96 16.30 -15.97
N HIS A 115 3.80 15.31 -16.27
CA HIS A 115 4.48 15.19 -17.56
C HIS A 115 3.51 14.78 -18.68
N PHE A 116 3.68 15.41 -19.83
CA PHE A 116 2.93 15.05 -21.04
C PHE A 116 3.35 13.67 -21.54
N GLY A 117 2.37 12.81 -21.88
CA GLY A 117 2.61 11.48 -22.43
C GLY A 117 2.96 10.39 -21.42
N ASP A 118 3.20 10.73 -20.15
CA ASP A 118 3.61 9.78 -19.10
C ASP A 118 2.44 8.95 -18.53
N ALA A 119 1.24 9.55 -18.48
CA ALA A 119 0.01 8.88 -18.05
C ALA A 119 -1.22 9.43 -18.79
N SER A 120 -2.31 8.65 -18.78
CA SER A 120 -3.60 9.07 -19.32
C SER A 120 -4.49 9.66 -18.23
N PRO A 121 -5.21 10.77 -18.49
CA PRO A 121 -6.23 11.26 -17.58
C PRO A 121 -7.41 10.28 -17.49
N GLY A 122 -8.09 10.25 -16.34
CA GLY A 122 -9.27 9.41 -16.16
C GLY A 122 -8.97 7.95 -15.79
N ALA A 123 -7.74 7.64 -15.36
CA ALA A 123 -7.36 6.30 -14.93
C ALA A 123 -8.20 5.83 -13.73
N THR A 124 -8.40 4.53 -13.59
CA THR A 124 -9.04 3.95 -12.41
C THR A 124 -8.09 2.98 -11.71
N THR A 125 -7.79 3.27 -10.45
CA THR A 125 -7.04 2.39 -9.56
C THR A 125 -8.01 1.64 -8.65
N PHE A 126 -7.94 0.31 -8.63
CA PHE A 126 -8.71 -0.53 -7.71
C PHE A 126 -7.80 -1.02 -6.59
N VAL A 127 -8.22 -0.83 -5.34
CA VAL A 127 -7.40 -1.08 -4.15
C VAL A 127 -8.18 -1.95 -3.19
N PHE A 128 -7.64 -3.12 -2.87
CA PHE A 128 -8.12 -3.90 -1.74
C PHE A 128 -7.60 -3.30 -0.43
N MET A 129 -8.49 -3.10 0.53
CA MET A 129 -8.16 -2.53 1.83
C MET A 129 -8.99 -3.14 2.95
N ARG A 130 -8.68 -2.75 4.19
CA ARG A 130 -9.48 -3.01 5.39
C ARG A 130 -9.81 -1.70 6.08
N GLY A 131 -10.98 -1.61 6.70
CA GLY A 131 -11.44 -0.40 7.40
C GLY A 131 -12.00 0.70 6.49
N VAL A 132 -12.68 0.35 5.40
CA VAL A 132 -13.27 1.33 4.45
C VAL A 132 -14.26 2.26 5.12
N GLU A 133 -15.03 1.78 6.11
CA GLU A 133 -15.96 2.61 6.90
C GLU A 133 -15.23 3.63 7.78
N ALA A 134 -14.13 3.23 8.40
CA ALA A 134 -13.33 4.15 9.21
C ALA A 134 -12.71 5.23 8.31
N TYR A 135 -12.22 4.84 7.14
CA TYR A 135 -11.65 5.79 6.20
C TYR A 135 -12.70 6.72 5.59
N GLN A 136 -13.89 6.23 5.25
CA GLN A 136 -14.99 7.07 4.78
C GLN A 136 -15.39 8.12 5.83
N ARG A 137 -15.49 7.74 7.11
CA ARG A 137 -15.76 8.70 8.20
C ARG A 137 -14.68 9.77 8.33
N ASP A 138 -13.40 9.39 8.22
CA ASP A 138 -12.26 10.33 8.19
C ASP A 138 -12.44 11.35 7.05
N LEU A 139 -12.67 10.88 5.83
CA LEU A 139 -12.86 11.75 4.66
C LEU A 139 -14.10 12.66 4.79
N SER A 140 -15.25 12.12 5.20
CA SER A 140 -16.46 12.92 5.40
C SER A 140 -16.28 13.99 6.49
N GLY A 141 -15.50 13.70 7.54
CA GLY A 141 -15.18 14.66 8.60
C GLY A 141 -14.40 15.88 8.11
N LYS A 142 -13.59 15.73 7.06
CA LYS A 142 -12.82 16.82 6.44
C LYS A 142 -13.67 17.80 5.62
N ARG A 143 -14.92 17.45 5.31
CA ARG A 143 -15.88 18.31 4.57
C ARG A 143 -15.28 18.93 3.30
N TYR A 144 -14.60 18.10 2.50
CA TYR A 144 -14.00 18.56 1.26
C TYR A 144 -15.09 18.98 0.25
N PRO A 145 -15.10 20.23 -0.25
CA PRO A 145 -16.22 20.74 -1.05
C PRO A 145 -16.49 19.97 -2.35
N ASN A 146 -15.45 19.40 -2.95
CA ASN A 146 -15.54 18.75 -4.26
C ASN A 146 -15.63 17.22 -4.19
N MET A 147 -15.75 16.63 -2.99
CA MET A 147 -15.93 15.19 -2.81
C MET A 147 -16.65 14.86 -1.51
N ASN A 148 -17.73 14.09 -1.60
CA ASN A 148 -18.40 13.49 -0.44
C ASN A 148 -18.56 11.98 -0.69
N PRO A 149 -17.55 11.17 -0.36
CA PRO A 149 -17.53 9.78 -0.76
C PRO A 149 -18.48 8.95 0.11
N GLY A 150 -19.30 8.12 -0.55
CA GLY A 150 -20.18 7.13 0.09
C GLY A 150 -19.61 5.72 -0.03
N ILE A 151 -20.14 4.80 0.78
CA ILE A 151 -19.88 3.36 0.65
C ILE A 151 -21.07 2.70 -0.02
N GLU A 152 -20.78 1.89 -1.03
CA GLU A 152 -21.70 0.99 -1.70
C GLU A 152 -21.46 -0.44 -1.23
N VAL A 153 -22.53 -1.17 -0.94
CA VAL A 153 -22.46 -2.62 -0.67
C VAL A 153 -22.71 -3.36 -1.97
N LEU A 154 -21.73 -4.14 -2.40
CA LEU A 154 -21.73 -4.92 -3.64
C LEU A 154 -21.56 -6.40 -3.31
N ASP A 155 -21.82 -7.28 -4.29
CA ASP A 155 -21.78 -8.73 -4.08
C ASP A 155 -20.43 -9.26 -3.56
N TRP A 156 -19.34 -8.54 -3.84
CA TRP A 156 -17.97 -8.90 -3.42
C TRP A 156 -17.44 -8.11 -2.22
N GLY A 157 -18.16 -7.11 -1.70
CA GLY A 157 -17.61 -6.26 -0.64
C GLY A 157 -18.23 -4.87 -0.50
N LYS A 158 -17.65 -4.10 0.41
CA LYS A 158 -17.94 -2.67 0.58
C LYS A 158 -16.96 -1.85 -0.26
N GLN A 159 -17.47 -0.98 -1.12
CA GLN A 159 -16.67 -0.14 -2.00
C GLN A 159 -16.92 1.34 -1.75
N MET A 160 -15.86 2.12 -1.62
CA MET A 160 -15.88 3.59 -1.66
C MET A 160 -15.10 4.08 -2.86
N THR A 161 -15.69 4.95 -3.69
CA THR A 161 -15.00 5.56 -4.83
C THR A 161 -14.74 7.03 -4.56
N VAL A 162 -13.51 7.48 -4.82
CA VAL A 162 -13.15 8.90 -4.89
C VAL A 162 -12.70 9.26 -6.30
N THR A 163 -13.01 10.47 -6.74
CA THR A 163 -12.58 11.02 -8.03
C THR A 163 -11.73 12.26 -7.79
N ASP A 164 -10.51 12.29 -8.33
CA ASP A 164 -9.63 13.45 -8.17
C ASP A 164 -10.06 14.62 -9.10
N PRO A 165 -9.45 15.81 -8.95
CA PRO A 165 -9.74 16.98 -9.80
C PRO A 165 -9.42 16.78 -11.29
N PHE A 166 -8.73 15.69 -11.65
CA PHE A 166 -8.27 15.36 -12.99
C PHE A 166 -9.00 14.13 -13.56
N ASN A 167 -10.13 13.76 -12.93
CA ASN A 167 -11.02 12.66 -13.28
C ASN A 167 -10.44 11.24 -13.07
N ASN A 168 -9.26 11.11 -12.45
CA ASN A 168 -8.78 9.79 -12.01
C ASN A 168 -9.64 9.28 -10.85
N ARG A 169 -9.86 7.97 -10.79
CA ARG A 169 -10.68 7.33 -9.77
C ARG A 169 -9.87 6.36 -8.94
N ILE A 170 -10.13 6.34 -7.64
CA ILE A 170 -9.64 5.28 -6.75
C ILE A 170 -10.86 4.58 -6.17
N ARG A 171 -10.94 3.27 -6.38
CA ARG A 171 -11.96 2.37 -5.81
C ARG A 171 -11.33 1.63 -4.64
N PHE A 172 -11.69 2.04 -3.45
CA PHE A 172 -11.31 1.38 -2.21
C PHE A 172 -12.32 0.27 -1.92
N CYS A 173 -11.88 -0.98 -1.97
CA CYS A 173 -12.73 -2.14 -1.78
C CYS A 173 -12.28 -2.95 -0.57
N GLU A 174 -13.20 -3.21 0.35
CA GLU A 174 -13.02 -4.16 1.44
C GLU A 174 -13.86 -5.40 1.12
N SER A 175 -13.20 -6.54 0.92
CA SER A 175 -13.83 -7.83 0.61
C SER A 175 -14.75 -8.26 1.76
N SER A 176 -15.80 -9.01 1.43
CA SER A 176 -16.73 -9.60 2.42
C SER A 176 -16.22 -10.88 3.09
N ASP A 177 -14.96 -11.28 2.84
CA ASP A 177 -14.35 -12.53 3.32
C ASP A 177 -14.33 -12.67 4.86
#